data_AF-A0A951QQ19-F1
#
_entry.id   AF-A0A951QQ19-F1
#
_cell.length_a   1.000
_cell.length_b   1.000
_cell.length_c   1.000
_cell.angle_alpha   90.00
_cell.angle_beta   90.00
_cell.angle_gamma   90.00
#
_symmetry.space_group_name_H-M   'P 1'
#
loop_
_entity.id
_entity.type
_entity.pdbx_description
1 polymer ?
#
loop_
_entity_poly.entity_id
_entity_poly.type
_entity_poly.pdbx_seq_one_letter_code
_entity_poly.pdbx_strand_id
1 'polypeptide(L)'
;MRNSLDLGRSLRPLMRKVPSPTEKILDEEATVRRIADEEVWMLILKPAPQRWLELALVVEQTSSTAIWKQTINELQQLVKHHGAFRDVRTWGLKITEAKTQIFAQNRTGNFDSKPRSNDNSLTWTGFIKIIF
;
A
#
# COMPACT_ATOMS: atom_id res chain seq x y z
N MET A 1 11.26 12.64 12.91
CA MET A 1 10.45 12.05 14.01
C MET A 1 11.31 11.35 15.06
N ARG A 2 11.26 11.75 16.35
CA ARG A 2 12.01 11.12 17.47
C ARG A 2 11.48 9.72 17.89
N ASN A 3 10.39 9.24 17.30
CA ASN A 3 9.76 7.96 17.67
C ASN A 3 9.49 6.99 16.51
N SER A 4 10.40 6.94 15.53
CA SER A 4 10.28 6.04 14.36
C SER A 4 10.27 4.55 14.77
N LEU A 5 11.01 4.19 15.81
CA LEU A 5 11.14 2.80 16.26
C LEU A 5 9.88 2.27 16.94
N ASP A 6 9.22 3.03 17.84
CA ASP A 6 7.99 2.53 18.47
C ASP A 6 6.83 2.49 17.47
N LEU A 7 6.80 3.43 16.52
CA LEU A 7 5.84 3.38 15.42
C LEU A 7 6.11 2.16 14.52
N GLY A 8 7.36 1.84 14.19
CA GLY A 8 7.70 0.62 13.47
C GLY A 8 7.30 -0.65 14.25
N ARG A 9 7.43 -0.64 15.58
CA ARG A 9 7.02 -1.76 16.43
C ARG A 9 5.51 -1.93 16.51
N SER A 10 4.74 -0.84 16.56
CA SER A 10 3.27 -0.88 16.62
C SER A 10 2.65 -1.37 15.31
N LEU A 11 3.35 -1.24 14.18
CA LEU A 11 2.93 -1.75 12.88
C LEU A 11 3.24 -3.24 12.66
N ARG A 12 4.02 -3.90 13.55
CA ARG A 12 4.36 -5.33 13.41
C ARG A 12 3.15 -6.27 13.23
N PRO A 13 2.02 -6.10 13.94
CA PRO A 13 0.82 -6.94 13.74
C PRO A 13 0.28 -6.91 12.32
N LEU A 14 0.58 -5.86 11.54
CA LEU A 14 0.11 -5.71 10.16
C LEU A 14 0.98 -6.50 9.16
N MET A 15 2.15 -7.02 9.55
CA MET A 15 3.11 -7.68 8.66
C MET A 15 2.73 -9.10 8.22
N ARG A 16 1.46 -9.52 8.39
CA ARG A 16 0.99 -10.86 8.02
C ARG A 16 1.14 -11.11 6.51
N LYS A 17 1.59 -12.31 6.16
CA LYS A 17 1.60 -12.81 4.77
C LYS A 17 0.44 -13.78 4.54
N VAL A 18 -0.11 -13.77 3.33
CA VAL A 18 -1.17 -14.66 2.86
C VAL A 18 -0.82 -15.19 1.46
N PRO A 19 -1.37 -16.34 1.04
CA PRO A 19 -1.24 -16.81 -0.34
C PRO A 19 -1.73 -15.76 -1.33
N SER A 20 -0.96 -15.49 -2.38
CA SER A 20 -1.39 -14.62 -3.47
C SER A 20 -2.48 -15.31 -4.30
N PRO A 21 -3.56 -14.60 -4.66
CA PRO A 21 -4.60 -15.15 -5.52
C PRO A 21 -4.16 -15.22 -7.00
N THR A 22 -3.14 -14.46 -7.39
CA THR A 22 -2.75 -14.28 -8.81
C THR A 22 -1.30 -14.67 -9.08
N GLU A 23 -0.40 -14.44 -8.13
CA GLU A 23 1.03 -14.76 -8.32
C GLU A 23 1.35 -16.16 -7.82
N LYS A 24 2.14 -16.89 -8.63
CA LYS A 24 2.65 -18.22 -8.30
C LYS A 24 4.17 -18.21 -8.39
N ILE A 25 4.81 -19.00 -7.54
CA ILE A 25 6.25 -19.26 -7.54
C ILE A 25 6.51 -20.75 -7.69
N LEU A 26 7.72 -21.11 -8.11
CA LEU A 26 8.17 -22.49 -8.15
C LEU A 26 8.21 -23.07 -6.73
N ASP A 27 7.59 -24.23 -6.56
CA ASP A 27 7.82 -25.08 -5.40
C ASP A 27 8.99 -26.01 -5.71
N GLU A 28 10.20 -25.50 -5.46
CA GLU A 28 11.46 -26.20 -5.78
C GLU A 28 11.50 -27.59 -5.14
N GLU A 29 11.19 -27.69 -3.85
CA GLU A 29 11.17 -28.95 -3.11
C GLU A 29 10.20 -29.97 -3.71
N ALA A 30 8.97 -29.56 -4.00
CA ALA A 30 7.98 -30.46 -4.59
C ALA A 30 8.38 -30.87 -6.01
N THR A 31 8.95 -29.94 -6.78
CA THR A 31 9.41 -30.19 -8.14
C THR A 31 10.58 -31.18 -8.15
N VAL A 32 11.59 -30.98 -7.31
CA VAL A 32 12.76 -31.88 -7.20
C VAL A 32 12.31 -33.28 -6.80
N ARG A 33 11.43 -33.41 -5.80
CA ARG A 33 10.90 -34.72 -5.39
C ARG A 33 10.16 -35.40 -6.53
N ARG A 34 9.29 -34.67 -7.24
CA ARG A 34 8.57 -35.23 -8.39
C ARG A 34 9.51 -35.71 -9.48
N ILE A 35 10.53 -34.93 -9.81
CA ILE A 35 11.53 -35.34 -10.82
C ILE A 35 12.29 -36.58 -10.34
N ALA A 36 12.67 -36.64 -9.07
CA ALA A 36 13.40 -37.77 -8.51
C ALA A 36 12.55 -39.05 -8.45
N ASP A 37 11.28 -38.93 -8.08
CA ASP A 37 10.40 -40.07 -7.83
C ASP A 37 9.67 -40.55 -9.09
N GLU A 38 9.31 -39.63 -10.00
CA GLU A 38 8.49 -39.92 -11.17
C GLU A 38 9.26 -39.78 -12.50
N GLU A 39 10.49 -39.26 -12.49
CA GLU A 39 11.26 -38.86 -13.69
C GLU A 39 10.54 -37.86 -14.61
N VAL A 40 9.49 -37.20 -14.09
CA VAL A 40 8.68 -36.21 -14.83
C VAL A 40 9.27 -34.81 -14.63
N TRP A 41 9.78 -34.24 -15.72
CA TRP A 41 10.34 -32.88 -15.76
C TRP A 41 9.28 -31.79 -15.88
N MET A 42 8.45 -31.65 -14.84
CA MET A 42 7.39 -30.63 -14.76
C MET A 42 7.47 -29.84 -13.46
N LEU A 43 7.42 -28.51 -13.59
CA LEU A 43 7.42 -27.59 -12.46
C LEU A 43 6.11 -27.66 -11.66
N ILE A 44 6.22 -27.77 -10.33
CA ILE A 44 5.09 -27.59 -9.42
C ILE A 44 5.09 -26.14 -8.94
N LEU A 45 3.95 -25.47 -9.09
CA LEU A 45 3.79 -24.08 -8.67
C LEU A 45 2.97 -23.98 -7.39
N LYS A 46 3.36 -23.08 -6.49
CA LYS A 46 2.59 -22.71 -5.29
C LYS A 46 2.28 -21.21 -5.27
N PRO A 47 1.20 -20.77 -4.60
CA PRO A 47 0.92 -19.34 -4.44
C PRO A 47 2.10 -18.59 -3.83
N ALA A 48 2.45 -17.43 -4.41
CA ALA A 48 3.46 -16.56 -3.86
C ALA A 48 2.98 -15.97 -2.52
N PRO A 49 3.81 -15.94 -1.46
CA PRO A 49 3.41 -15.31 -0.21
C PRO A 49 3.44 -13.77 -0.34
N GLN A 50 2.29 -13.12 -0.23
CA GLN A 50 2.16 -11.66 -0.34
C GLN A 50 1.69 -11.00 0.97
N ARG A 51 1.89 -9.69 1.15
CA ARG A 51 1.30 -8.96 2.29
C ARG A 51 -0.21 -8.85 2.13
N TRP A 52 -0.94 -9.03 3.22
CA TRP A 52 -2.40 -9.10 3.21
C TRP A 52 -3.12 -7.76 3.05
N LEU A 53 -2.46 -6.64 3.37
CA LEU A 53 -3.06 -5.30 3.35
C LEU A 53 -2.44 -4.41 2.28
N GLU A 54 -3.26 -3.47 1.80
CA GLU A 54 -2.83 -2.30 1.04
C GLU A 54 -3.14 -1.05 1.86
N LEU A 55 -2.41 0.04 1.62
CA LEU A 55 -2.62 1.32 2.29
C LEU A 55 -2.87 2.42 1.27
N ALA A 56 -3.91 3.22 1.47
CA ALA A 56 -4.06 4.52 0.81
C ALA A 56 -3.98 5.63 1.85
N LEU A 57 -2.95 6.46 1.73
CA LEU A 57 -2.83 7.70 2.50
C LEU A 57 -3.57 8.80 1.76
N VAL A 58 -4.50 9.49 2.42
CA VAL A 58 -5.26 10.59 1.83
C VAL A 58 -4.87 11.87 2.57
N VAL A 59 -4.35 12.85 1.84
CA VAL A 59 -3.85 14.12 2.37
C VAL A 59 -4.74 15.24 1.89
N GLU A 60 -5.43 15.89 2.81
CA GLU A 60 -6.20 17.09 2.51
C GLU A 60 -5.26 18.22 2.01
N GLN A 61 -5.67 18.88 0.94
CA GLN A 61 -4.95 19.96 0.27
C GLN A 61 -5.60 21.30 0.64
N THR A 62 -5.22 21.86 1.79
CA THR A 62 -5.64 23.18 2.29
C THR A 62 -4.41 24.05 2.53
N SER A 63 -4.62 25.33 2.87
CA SER A 63 -3.54 26.24 3.26
C SER A 63 -2.71 25.71 4.44
N SER A 64 -3.34 24.96 5.36
CA SER A 64 -2.70 24.35 6.52
C SER A 64 -1.78 23.17 6.18
N THR A 65 -1.97 22.52 5.02
CA THR A 65 -1.14 21.37 4.59
C THR A 65 0.34 21.73 4.44
N ALA A 66 0.65 23.00 4.16
CA ALA A 66 2.02 23.49 4.08
C ALA A 66 2.79 23.30 5.40
N ILE A 67 2.11 23.43 6.55
CA ILE A 67 2.69 23.26 7.89
C ILE A 67 3.04 21.79 8.13
N TRP A 68 2.18 20.87 7.69
CA TRP A 68 2.30 19.44 7.94
C TRP A 68 3.09 18.68 6.88
N LYS A 69 3.54 19.35 5.81
CA LYS A 69 4.19 18.74 4.66
C LYS A 69 5.35 17.83 5.05
N GLN A 70 6.21 18.28 5.96
CA GLN A 70 7.34 17.47 6.45
C GLN A 70 6.86 16.21 7.19
N THR A 71 5.93 16.36 8.14
CA THR A 71 5.37 15.26 8.92
C THR A 71 4.71 14.21 8.03
N ILE A 72 3.95 14.67 7.02
CA ILE A 72 3.30 13.80 6.03
C ILE A 72 4.36 13.04 5.24
N ASN A 73 5.39 13.72 4.73
CA ASN A 73 6.48 13.08 4.00
C ASN A 73 7.22 12.03 4.86
N GLU A 74 7.50 12.34 6.12
CA GLU A 74 8.13 11.42 7.06
C GLU A 74 7.26 10.17 7.30
N LEU A 75 5.94 10.35 7.51
CA LEU A 75 5.00 9.24 7.66
C LEU A 75 4.95 8.39 6.38
N GLN A 76 4.85 9.02 5.21
CA GLN A 76 4.82 8.34 3.91
C GLN A 76 6.07 7.50 3.70
N GLN A 77 7.26 8.05 3.99
CA GLN A 77 8.50 7.30 3.89
C GLN A 77 8.52 6.15 4.89
N LEU A 78 8.10 6.37 6.14
CA LEU A 78 8.07 5.32 7.15
C LEU A 78 7.21 4.14 6.72
N VAL A 79 5.97 4.37 6.28
CA VAL A 79 5.07 3.26 5.91
C VAL A 79 5.49 2.57 4.61
N LYS A 80 6.09 3.30 3.66
CA LYS A 80 6.63 2.72 2.41
C LYS A 80 7.80 1.77 2.70
N HIS A 81 8.67 2.10 3.65
CA HIS A 81 9.84 1.28 3.98
C HIS A 81 9.57 0.22 5.05
N HIS A 82 8.49 0.33 5.83
CA HIS A 82 8.15 -0.63 6.89
C HIS A 82 7.81 -2.03 6.37
N GLY A 83 7.26 -2.12 5.15
CA GLY A 83 7.00 -3.39 4.47
C GLY A 83 5.81 -4.18 5.02
N ALA A 84 4.97 -3.59 5.88
CA ALA A 84 3.70 -4.20 6.33
C ALA A 84 2.66 -4.30 5.21
N PHE A 85 2.67 -3.38 4.25
CA PHE A 85 1.69 -3.28 3.19
C PHE A 85 2.25 -3.82 1.87
N ARG A 86 1.39 -4.43 1.06
CA ARG A 86 1.69 -4.89 -0.30
C ARG A 86 1.87 -3.72 -1.24
N ASP A 87 1.04 -2.70 -1.07
CA ASP A 87 1.08 -1.48 -1.85
C ASP A 87 0.74 -0.29 -0.94
N VAL A 88 1.38 0.85 -1.19
CA VAL A 88 1.15 2.11 -0.48
C VAL A 88 0.94 3.22 -1.50
N ARG A 89 -0.30 3.67 -1.60
CA ARG A 89 -0.71 4.77 -2.48
C ARG A 89 -0.95 6.03 -1.68
N THR A 90 -0.75 7.18 -2.30
CA THR A 90 -1.08 8.48 -1.69
C THR A 90 -1.98 9.26 -2.61
N TRP A 91 -2.99 9.90 -2.04
CA TRP A 91 -3.98 10.72 -2.70
C TRP A 91 -4.03 12.10 -2.06
N GLY A 92 -4.13 13.13 -2.89
CA GLY A 92 -4.46 14.48 -2.45
C GLY A 92 -5.96 14.64 -2.48
N LEU A 93 -6.54 15.19 -1.43
CA LEU A 93 -7.97 15.46 -1.33
C LEU A 93 -8.20 16.96 -1.35
N LYS A 94 -8.99 17.45 -2.29
CA LYS A 94 -9.44 18.84 -2.32
C LYS A 94 -10.95 18.87 -2.15
N ILE A 95 -11.40 19.52 -1.10
CA ILE A 95 -12.81 19.76 -0.85
C ILE A 95 -13.09 21.22 -1.18
N THR A 96 -14.06 21.46 -2.05
CA THR A 96 -14.65 22.77 -2.28
C THR A 96 -16.12 22.71 -1.91
N GLU A 97 -16.78 23.86 -1.76
CA GLU A 97 -18.21 23.92 -1.44
C GLU A 97 -19.08 23.10 -2.41
N ALA A 98 -18.65 22.96 -3.66
CA ALA A 98 -19.39 22.27 -4.70
C ALA A 98 -18.94 20.81 -4.95
N LYS A 99 -17.69 20.44 -4.66
CA LYS A 99 -17.10 19.16 -5.11
C LYS A 99 -16.00 18.63 -4.18
N THR A 100 -15.93 17.30 -4.08
CA THR A 100 -14.78 16.59 -3.51
C THR A 100 -13.97 15.95 -4.63
N GLN A 101 -12.68 16.25 -4.69
CA GLN A 101 -11.77 15.77 -5.74
C GLN A 101 -10.57 15.06 -5.12
N ILE A 102 -10.18 13.93 -5.73
CA ILE A 102 -8.98 13.18 -5.36
C ILE A 102 -7.96 13.16 -6.49
N PHE A 103 -6.68 13.33 -6.14
CA PHE A 103 -5.56 13.40 -7.06
C PHE A 103 -4.53 12.35 -6.68
N ALA A 104 -4.08 11.50 -7.61
CA ALA A 104 -3.03 10.55 -7.30
C ALA A 104 -1.72 11.29 -7.04
N GLN A 105 -0.93 10.85 -6.06
CA GLN A 105 0.43 11.34 -5.90
C GLN A 105 1.38 10.52 -6.78
N ASN A 106 2.20 11.21 -7.57
CA ASN A 106 3.25 10.59 -8.35
C ASN A 106 4.49 10.28 -7.50
N ARG A 107 5.47 9.60 -8.12
CA ARG A 107 6.70 9.16 -7.44
C ARG A 107 7.56 10.32 -6.91
N THR A 108 7.45 11.49 -7.52
CA THR A 108 8.16 12.72 -7.11
C THR A 108 7.47 13.44 -5.95
N GLY A 109 6.31 12.95 -5.51
CA GLY A 109 5.55 13.54 -4.41
C GLY A 109 4.56 14.64 -4.85
N ASN A 110 4.46 14.90 -6.15
CA ASN A 110 3.49 15.85 -6.69
C ASN A 110 2.15 15.15 -6.95
N PHE A 111 1.05 15.85 -6.68
CA PHE A 111 -0.27 15.35 -7.03
C PHE A 111 -0.55 15.61 -8.51
N ASP A 112 -1.15 14.64 -9.17
CA ASP A 112 -1.58 14.75 -10.56
C ASP A 112 -2.55 15.92 -10.70
N SER A 113 -2.47 16.63 -11.83
CA SER A 113 -3.34 17.76 -12.12
C SER A 113 -4.76 17.34 -12.51
N LYS A 114 -4.95 16.08 -12.93
CA LYS A 114 -6.24 15.53 -13.32
C LYS A 114 -6.85 14.76 -12.14
N PRO A 115 -8.06 15.11 -11.69
CA PRO A 115 -8.73 14.37 -10.62
C PRO A 115 -9.13 12.97 -11.12
N ARG A 116 -9.04 11.98 -10.24
CA ARG A 116 -9.39 10.58 -10.56
C ARG A 116 -10.89 10.29 -10.39
N SER A 117 -11.67 11.20 -9.82
CA SER A 117 -13.13 11.05 -9.66
C SER A 117 -13.86 12.40 -9.59
N ASN A 118 -15.08 12.44 -10.13
CA ASN A 118 -16.10 13.49 -9.97
C ASN A 118 -17.30 13.00 -9.11
N ASP A 119 -17.17 11.86 -8.46
CA ASP A 119 -18.28 11.12 -7.84
C ASP A 119 -18.33 11.34 -6.32
N ASN A 120 -19.48 11.80 -5.82
CA ASN A 120 -19.79 12.06 -4.41
C ASN A 120 -20.06 10.78 -3.58
N SER A 121 -19.92 9.58 -4.14
CA SER A 121 -20.34 8.32 -3.52
C SER A 121 -19.21 7.41 -3.00
N LEU A 122 -18.05 7.97 -2.61
CA LEU A 122 -16.92 7.16 -2.11
C LEU A 122 -17.19 6.59 -0.71
N THR A 123 -17.87 5.44 -0.63
CA THR A 123 -17.90 4.58 0.54
C THR A 123 -16.58 3.81 0.63
N TRP A 124 -15.66 4.33 1.45
CA TRP A 124 -14.33 3.75 1.63
C TRP A 124 -14.36 2.56 2.59
N THR A 125 -14.84 1.40 2.13
CA THR A 125 -14.70 0.16 2.89
C THR A 125 -13.26 -0.36 2.77
N GLY A 126 -12.49 -0.30 3.86
CA GLY A 126 -11.15 -0.93 3.94
C GLY A 126 -9.94 0.01 3.96
N PHE A 127 -10.12 1.34 4.00
CA PHE A 127 -9.00 2.29 4.08
C PHE A 127 -8.87 2.93 5.46
N ILE A 128 -7.64 2.97 5.99
CA ILE A 128 -7.33 3.75 7.19
C ILE A 128 -7.30 5.23 6.79
N LYS A 129 -8.35 5.97 7.15
CA LYS A 129 -8.44 7.43 6.95
C LYS A 129 -7.65 8.12 8.06
N ILE A 130 -6.46 8.64 7.74
CA ILE A 130 -5.74 9.57 8.62
C ILE A 130 -6.08 10.97 8.13
N ILE A 131 -7.00 11.64 8.82
CA ILE A 131 -7.25 13.08 8.63
C ILE A 131 -6.33 13.81 9.60
N PHE A 132 -5.54 14.75 9.10
CA PHE A 132 -4.86 15.75 9.93
C PHE A 132 -5.57 17.08 9.77
#